data_AF-A0A914PA18-F1
#
_entry.id   AF-A0A914PA18-F1
#
_cell.length_a   1.000
_cell.length_b   1.000
_cell.length_c   1.000
_cell.angle_alpha   90.00
_cell.angle_beta   90.00
_cell.angle_gamma   90.00
#
_symmetry.space_group_name_H-M   'P 1'
#
loop_
_entity.id
_entity.type
_entity.pdbx_description
1 polymer ?
#
loop_
_entity_poly.entity_id
_entity_poly.type
_entity_poly.pdbx_seq_one_letter_code
_entity_poly.pdbx_strand_id
1 'polypeptide(L)'
;MRQKYSESLDEERKKENSIVDCIVWFDGDKWRVCIDISLGNDIENVKVLTNYRDKYEFAFTPSNENIFWVTVHKDGNLLEIGSIYGIHGTIVASVLAGYFSDEPQRNGLAPGAQIVSFIVSATANSMKKAVSHIRKCSEMTH
;
A
#
# COMPACT_ATOMS: atom_id res chain seq x y z
N MET A 1 1.34 -24.87 32.06
CA MET A 1 2.23 -24.61 30.92
C MET A 1 1.60 -24.94 29.57
N ARG A 2 0.96 -26.11 29.37
CA ARG A 2 0.33 -26.46 28.07
C ARG A 2 -0.82 -25.52 27.63
N GLN A 3 -1.64 -25.03 28.56
CA GLN A 3 -2.79 -24.18 28.24
C GLN A 3 -2.39 -22.76 27.78
N LYS A 4 -1.37 -22.17 28.41
CA LYS A 4 -0.79 -20.89 27.95
C LYS A 4 -0.10 -21.00 26.58
N TYR A 5 0.43 -22.18 26.26
CA TYR A 5 1.12 -22.43 24.99
C TYR A 5 0.12 -22.67 23.84
N SER A 6 -1.05 -23.25 24.11
CA SER A 6 -2.11 -23.36 23.11
C SER A 6 -2.77 -22.00 22.83
N GLU A 7 -3.01 -21.20 23.87
CA GLU A 7 -3.55 -19.84 23.71
C GLU A 7 -2.59 -18.94 22.91
N SER A 8 -1.28 -19.02 23.15
CA SER A 8 -0.30 -18.26 22.36
C SER A 8 -0.23 -18.70 20.90
N LEU A 9 -0.37 -20.00 20.63
CA LEU A 9 -0.38 -20.55 19.27
C LEU A 9 -1.68 -20.22 18.52
N ASP A 10 -2.82 -20.16 19.22
CA ASP A 10 -4.09 -19.75 18.64
C ASP A 10 -4.13 -18.24 18.33
N GLU A 11 -3.52 -17.41 19.17
CA GLU A 11 -3.29 -15.98 18.89
C GLU A 11 -2.31 -15.77 17.73
N GLU A 12 -1.24 -16.57 17.63
CA GLU A 12 -0.32 -16.57 16.48
C GLU A 12 -1.03 -17.00 15.18
N ARG A 13 -1.85 -18.06 15.21
CA ARG A 13 -2.64 -18.53 14.05
C ARG A 13 -3.74 -17.56 13.65
N LYS A 14 -4.34 -16.82 14.59
CA LYS A 14 -5.28 -15.73 14.29
C LYS A 14 -4.58 -14.56 13.60
N LYS A 15 -3.34 -14.24 14.00
CA LYS A 15 -2.49 -13.25 13.30
C LYS A 15 -2.15 -13.65 11.88
N GLU A 16 -1.89 -14.94 11.61
CA GLU A 16 -1.62 -15.45 10.26
C GLU A 16 -2.86 -15.53 9.35
N ASN A 17 -4.08 -15.42 9.88
CA ASN A 17 -5.34 -15.59 9.13
C ASN A 17 -6.35 -14.46 9.37
N SER A 18 -5.88 -13.22 9.52
CA SER A 18 -6.79 -12.07 9.63
C SER A 18 -7.49 -11.84 8.28
N ILE A 19 -8.71 -12.36 8.16
CA ILE A 19 -9.63 -12.07 7.06
C ILE A 19 -10.28 -10.72 7.35
N VAL A 20 -10.32 -9.86 6.34
CA VAL A 20 -10.97 -8.55 6.41
C VAL A 20 -12.09 -8.46 5.39
N ASP A 21 -13.18 -7.81 5.76
CA ASP A 21 -14.28 -7.56 4.85
C ASP A 21 -14.01 -6.31 4.03
N CYS A 22 -14.19 -6.42 2.71
CA CYS A 22 -13.98 -5.33 1.76
C CYS A 22 -15.26 -5.09 0.96
N ILE A 23 -15.70 -3.84 0.91
CA ILE A 23 -16.82 -3.41 0.05
C ILE A 23 -16.24 -2.54 -1.05
N VAL A 24 -16.50 -2.90 -2.30
CA VAL A 24 -16.10 -2.16 -3.50
C VAL A 24 -17.34 -1.76 -4.28
N TRP A 25 -17.46 -0.48 -4.61
CA TRP A 25 -18.57 0.02 -5.42
C TRP A 25 -18.16 1.20 -6.28
N PHE A 26 -18.93 1.48 -7.33
CA PHE A 26 -18.77 2.68 -8.13
C PHE A 26 -19.79 3.72 -7.67
N ASP A 27 -19.35 4.94 -7.34
CA ASP A 27 -20.23 5.99 -6.81
C ASP A 27 -20.85 6.90 -7.90
N GLY A 28 -20.57 6.62 -9.16
CA GLY A 28 -20.98 7.44 -10.31
C GLY A 28 -19.84 8.26 -10.91
N ASP A 29 -18.74 8.45 -10.18
CA ASP A 29 -17.52 9.14 -10.64
C ASP A 29 -16.29 8.23 -10.49
N LYS A 30 -16.10 7.64 -9.31
CA LYS A 30 -14.91 6.86 -8.96
C LYS A 30 -15.26 5.54 -8.28
N TRP A 31 -14.30 4.62 -8.34
CA TRP A 31 -14.32 3.43 -7.50
C TRP A 31 -14.06 3.81 -6.05
N ARG A 32 -14.88 3.27 -5.16
CA ARG A 32 -14.82 3.44 -3.71
C ARG A 32 -14.58 2.10 -3.05
N VAL A 33 -13.73 2.10 -2.03
CA VAL A 33 -13.35 0.92 -1.27
C VAL A 33 -13.46 1.22 0.21
N CYS A 34 -14.17 0.37 0.92
CA CYS A 34 -14.23 0.33 2.38
C CYS A 34 -13.62 -1.00 2.82
N ILE A 35 -12.68 -0.96 3.77
CA ILE A 35 -12.01 -2.17 4.31
C ILE A 35 -12.21 -2.18 5.83
N ASP A 36 -12.96 -3.14 6.34
CA ASP A 36 -13.13 -3.33 7.78
C ASP A 36 -11.90 -4.01 8.37
N ILE A 37 -11.03 -3.18 8.94
CA ILE A 37 -9.83 -3.60 9.67
C ILE A 37 -10.04 -3.60 11.19
N SER A 38 -11.25 -3.28 11.67
CA SER A 38 -11.54 -3.08 13.10
C SER A 38 -11.68 -4.40 13.88
N LEU A 39 -11.84 -5.54 13.17
CA LEU A 39 -12.22 -6.85 13.73
C LEU A 39 -13.54 -6.82 14.55
N GLY A 40 -14.22 -5.68 14.60
CA GLY A 40 -15.35 -5.38 15.47
C GLY A 40 -16.61 -4.96 14.71
N ASN A 41 -16.62 -5.08 13.37
CA ASN A 41 -17.76 -4.76 12.50
C ASN A 41 -18.19 -3.28 12.54
N ASP A 42 -17.27 -2.33 12.76
CA ASP A 42 -17.56 -0.89 12.77
C ASP A 42 -17.36 -0.26 11.39
N ILE A 43 -18.08 -0.77 10.38
CA ILE A 43 -17.99 -0.32 8.98
C ILE A 43 -18.39 1.14 8.82
N GLU A 44 -19.30 1.66 9.66
CA GLU A 44 -19.81 3.03 9.55
C GLU A 44 -18.72 4.09 9.75
N ASN A 45 -17.69 3.77 10.54
CA ASN A 45 -16.58 4.68 10.84
C ASN A 45 -15.31 4.39 10.03
N VAL A 46 -15.36 3.47 9.06
CA VAL A 46 -14.20 3.15 8.22
C VAL A 46 -13.96 4.25 7.19
N LYS A 47 -12.68 4.63 7.04
CA LYS A 47 -12.26 5.55 5.98
C LYS A 47 -12.51 4.93 4.60
N VAL A 48 -13.37 5.55 3.81
CA VAL A 48 -13.60 5.15 2.41
C VAL A 48 -12.52 5.74 1.51
N LEU A 49 -11.79 4.86 0.82
CA LEU A 49 -10.72 5.21 -0.11
C LEU A 49 -11.20 5.14 -1.57
N THR A 50 -10.48 5.82 -2.45
CA THR A 50 -10.53 5.58 -3.90
C THR A 50 -9.16 5.09 -4.40
N ASN A 51 -9.01 4.88 -5.71
CA ASN A 51 -7.71 4.53 -6.29
C ASN A 51 -6.65 5.54 -5.87
N TYR A 52 -5.51 5.05 -5.41
CA TYR A 52 -4.41 5.92 -4.97
C TYR A 52 -4.01 6.95 -6.04
N ARG A 53 -4.04 6.56 -7.31
CA ARG A 53 -3.71 7.44 -8.45
C ARG A 53 -4.64 8.67 -8.58
N ASP A 54 -5.88 8.56 -8.10
CA ASP A 54 -6.91 9.57 -8.37
C ASP A 54 -6.92 10.70 -7.32
N LYS A 55 -6.53 10.39 -6.08
CA LYS A 55 -6.56 11.34 -4.95
C LYS A 55 -5.41 11.21 -3.95
N TYR A 56 -4.45 10.31 -4.17
CA TYR A 56 -3.36 9.99 -3.24
C TYR A 56 -3.87 9.59 -1.83
N GLU A 57 -5.04 8.96 -1.77
CA GLU A 57 -5.68 8.54 -0.51
C GLU A 57 -5.04 7.25 0.03
N PHE A 58 -4.70 7.26 1.32
CA PHE A 58 -4.21 6.10 2.07
C PHE A 58 -4.83 6.06 3.48
N ALA A 59 -4.71 4.94 4.16
CA ALA A 59 -5.15 4.75 5.54
C ALA A 59 -4.06 4.04 6.36
N PHE A 60 -4.21 4.08 7.68
CA PHE A 60 -3.34 3.38 8.62
C PHE A 60 -4.01 2.10 9.12
N THR A 61 -3.23 1.07 9.42
CA THR A 61 -3.69 -0.09 10.18
C THR A 61 -4.09 0.32 11.60
N PRO A 62 -4.89 -0.47 12.35
CA PRO A 62 -5.36 -0.06 13.68
C PRO A 62 -4.24 0.24 14.69
N SER A 63 -3.09 -0.43 14.56
CA SER A 63 -1.90 -0.15 15.38
C SER A 63 -1.14 1.13 14.98
N ASN A 64 -1.55 1.81 13.90
CA ASN A 64 -0.85 2.90 13.25
C ASN A 64 0.59 2.58 12.81
N GLU A 65 0.95 1.30 12.73
CA GLU A 65 2.30 0.87 12.37
C GLU A 65 2.53 0.80 10.86
N ASN A 66 1.47 0.61 10.07
CA ASN A 66 1.58 0.46 8.62
C ASN A 66 0.55 1.34 7.91
N ILE A 67 0.93 1.82 6.73
CA ILE A 67 0.02 2.49 5.80
C ILE A 67 -0.40 1.54 4.69
N PHE A 68 -1.63 1.69 4.21
CA PHE A 68 -2.12 0.98 3.04
C PHE A 68 -2.90 1.89 2.11
N TRP A 69 -2.95 1.49 0.84
CA TRP A 69 -3.73 2.14 -0.22
C TRP A 69 -4.43 1.07 -1.06
N VAL A 70 -5.31 1.51 -1.95
CA VAL A 70 -6.11 0.62 -2.79
C VAL A 70 -5.99 0.98 -4.27
N THR A 71 -6.11 -0.04 -5.10
CA THR A 71 -6.34 0.09 -6.54
C THR A 71 -7.39 -0.91 -6.97
N VAL A 72 -8.41 -0.45 -7.69
CA VAL A 72 -9.49 -1.26 -8.24
C VAL A 72 -9.22 -1.48 -9.73
N HIS A 73 -9.19 -2.75 -10.11
CA HIS A 73 -8.92 -3.20 -11.48
C HIS A 73 -10.13 -3.96 -12.03
N LYS A 74 -10.14 -4.14 -13.36
CA LYS A 74 -11.11 -4.99 -14.07
C LYS A 74 -12.57 -4.65 -13.73
N ASP A 75 -12.89 -3.35 -13.75
CA ASP A 75 -14.24 -2.83 -13.50
C ASP A 75 -14.84 -3.32 -12.17
N GLY A 76 -14.04 -3.27 -11.10
CA GLY A 76 -14.48 -3.65 -9.76
C GLY A 76 -14.21 -5.10 -9.39
N ASN A 77 -13.84 -5.96 -10.35
CA ASN A 77 -13.68 -7.40 -10.11
C ASN A 77 -12.34 -7.80 -9.46
N LEU A 78 -11.42 -6.86 -9.28
CA LEU A 78 -10.16 -7.12 -8.63
C LEU A 78 -9.75 -5.92 -7.76
N LEU A 79 -9.76 -6.10 -6.45
CA LEU A 79 -9.21 -5.17 -5.49
C LEU A 79 -7.74 -5.52 -5.23
N GLU A 80 -6.84 -4.56 -5.42
CA GLU A 80 -5.46 -4.60 -4.98
C GLU A 80 -5.32 -3.72 -3.74
N ILE A 81 -4.75 -4.29 -2.67
CA ILE A 81 -4.40 -3.58 -1.44
C ILE A 81 -2.87 -3.52 -1.37
N GLY A 82 -2.32 -2.32 -1.49
CA GLY A 82 -0.90 -2.07 -1.36
C GLY A 82 -0.56 -1.63 0.05
N SER A 83 0.59 -2.07 0.56
CA SER A 83 1.15 -1.64 1.83
C SER A 83 2.67 -1.59 1.72
N ILE A 84 3.31 -0.74 2.52
CA ILE A 84 4.77 -0.68 2.58
C ILE A 84 5.27 -1.79 3.49
N TYR A 85 6.10 -2.68 2.96
CA TYR A 85 6.84 -3.65 3.77
C TYR A 85 8.30 -3.25 3.90
N GLY A 86 8.66 -2.72 5.07
CA GLY A 86 10.04 -2.31 5.40
C GLY A 86 10.43 -0.94 4.85
N ILE A 87 11.63 -0.49 5.25
CA ILE A 87 12.08 0.91 5.04
C ILE A 87 12.96 1.10 3.81
N HIS A 88 13.43 0.02 3.17
CA HIS A 88 14.47 0.11 2.14
C HIS A 88 14.06 0.99 0.96
N GLY A 89 12.85 0.80 0.42
CA GLY A 89 12.35 1.63 -0.68
C GLY A 89 12.23 3.11 -0.30
N THR A 90 11.77 3.39 0.92
CA THR A 90 11.64 4.75 1.46
C THR A 90 12.99 5.44 1.64
N ILE A 91 14.01 4.70 2.12
CA ILE A 91 15.37 5.24 2.26
C ILE A 91 15.94 5.58 0.87
N VAL A 92 15.82 4.68 -0.10
CA VAL A 92 16.29 4.94 -1.48
C VAL A 92 15.57 6.15 -2.08
N ALA A 93 14.25 6.24 -1.92
CA ALA A 93 13.46 7.40 -2.34
C ALA A 93 13.94 8.70 -1.70
N SER A 94 14.27 8.68 -0.40
CA SER A 94 14.74 9.84 0.34
C SER A 94 16.12 10.31 -0.13
N VAL A 95 17.05 9.37 -0.37
CA VAL A 95 18.38 9.69 -0.91
C VAL A 95 18.31 10.24 -2.34
N LEU A 96 17.36 9.75 -3.14
CA LEU A 96 17.21 10.21 -4.52
C LEU A 96 16.49 11.55 -4.63
N ALA A 97 15.36 11.74 -3.93
CA ALA A 97 14.47 12.88 -4.18
C ALA A 97 14.04 13.67 -2.93
N GLY A 98 14.59 13.35 -1.75
CA GLY A 98 14.30 14.07 -0.52
C GLY A 98 14.48 15.58 -0.69
N TYR A 99 13.50 16.36 -0.23
CA TYR A 99 13.46 17.80 -0.39
C TYR A 99 13.24 18.48 0.96
N PHE A 100 14.21 19.29 1.36
CA PHE A 100 14.25 20.08 2.59
C PHE A 100 14.54 21.54 2.21
N SER A 101 13.49 22.36 2.09
CA SER A 101 13.63 23.78 1.72
C SER A 101 14.52 24.56 2.68
N ASP A 102 14.41 24.24 3.97
CA ASP A 102 15.06 24.98 5.06
C ASP A 102 16.46 24.44 5.37
N GLU A 103 16.73 23.20 4.95
CA GLU A 103 18.02 22.52 5.14
C GLU A 103 18.50 21.88 3.82
N PRO A 104 18.84 22.66 2.77
CA PRO A 104 19.16 22.12 1.45
C PRO A 104 20.34 21.14 1.43
N GLN A 105 21.22 21.19 2.43
CA GLN A 105 22.31 20.22 2.62
C GLN A 105 21.84 18.79 2.88
N ARG A 106 20.56 18.59 3.25
CA ARG A 106 19.93 17.28 3.47
C ARG A 106 19.17 16.77 2.26
N ASN A 107 19.16 17.54 1.17
CA ASN A 107 18.48 17.15 -0.05
C ASN A 107 19.06 15.87 -0.66
N GLY A 108 18.20 15.15 -1.39
CA GLY A 108 18.61 14.03 -2.22
C GLY A 108 19.35 14.48 -3.48
N LEU A 109 19.67 13.52 -4.34
CA LEU A 109 20.39 13.79 -5.61
C LEU A 109 19.59 14.65 -6.60
N ALA A 110 18.27 14.48 -6.63
CA ALA A 110 17.31 15.17 -7.49
C ALA A 110 16.13 15.68 -6.64
N PRO A 111 16.33 16.76 -5.87
CA PRO A 111 15.39 17.16 -4.81
C PRO A 111 14.03 17.54 -5.39
N GLY A 112 12.96 16.99 -4.84
CA GLY A 112 11.60 17.27 -5.29
C GLY A 112 11.19 16.53 -6.56
N ALA A 113 12.05 15.65 -7.10
CA ALA A 113 11.65 14.76 -8.18
C ALA A 113 10.47 13.87 -7.75
N GLN A 114 9.49 13.72 -8.63
CA GLN A 114 8.34 12.85 -8.36
C GLN A 114 8.75 11.39 -8.48
N ILE A 115 8.33 10.56 -7.52
CA ILE A 115 8.65 9.13 -7.48
C ILE A 115 7.41 8.31 -7.83
N VAL A 116 7.59 7.36 -8.74
CA VAL A 116 6.64 6.27 -8.97
C VAL A 116 7.26 5.01 -8.37
N SER A 117 6.61 4.46 -7.34
CA SER A 117 7.08 3.27 -6.63
C SER A 117 6.36 2.01 -7.10
N PHE A 118 7.11 0.92 -7.26
CA PHE A 118 6.57 -0.41 -7.54
C PHE A 118 7.12 -1.39 -6.51
N ILE A 119 6.25 -2.17 -5.87
CA ILE A 119 6.65 -3.28 -5.02
C ILE A 119 6.77 -4.52 -5.90
N VAL A 120 7.94 -5.14 -5.88
CA VAL A 120 8.26 -6.30 -6.69
C VAL A 120 8.65 -7.45 -5.77
N SER A 121 7.93 -8.56 -5.83
CA SER A 121 8.38 -9.77 -5.13
C SER A 121 9.61 -10.36 -5.81
N ALA A 122 10.47 -11.06 -5.04
CA ALA A 122 11.72 -11.64 -5.54
C ALA A 122 11.54 -12.78 -6.57
N THR A 123 10.31 -13.03 -7.04
CA THR A 123 10.06 -14.04 -8.06
C THR A 123 10.51 -13.54 -9.44
N ALA A 124 11.07 -14.43 -10.25
CA ALA A 124 11.51 -14.10 -11.61
C ALA A 124 10.37 -13.52 -12.47
N ASN A 125 9.13 -13.96 -12.24
CA ASN A 125 7.97 -13.47 -12.98
C ASN A 125 7.62 -12.02 -12.58
N SER A 126 7.64 -11.70 -11.29
CA SER A 126 7.41 -10.33 -10.80
C SER A 126 8.47 -9.36 -11.30
N MET A 127 9.76 -9.76 -11.28
CA MET A 127 10.84 -8.93 -11.82
C MET A 127 10.67 -8.65 -13.31
N LYS A 128 10.30 -9.66 -14.12
CA LYS A 128 10.02 -9.47 -15.56
C LYS A 128 8.87 -8.48 -15.79
N LYS A 129 7.78 -8.58 -15.01
CA LYS A 129 6.65 -7.65 -15.08
C LYS A 129 7.05 -6.23 -14.70
N ALA A 130 7.88 -6.06 -13.67
CA ALA A 130 8.37 -4.76 -13.25
C ALA A 130 9.22 -4.09 -14.34
N VAL A 131 10.18 -4.81 -14.91
CA VAL A 131 11.01 -4.30 -16.02
C VAL A 131 10.16 -3.91 -17.23
N SER A 132 9.15 -4.71 -17.57
CA SER A 132 8.21 -4.40 -18.65
C SER A 132 7.45 -3.09 -18.40
N HIS A 133 6.96 -2.86 -17.19
CA HIS A 133 6.27 -1.62 -16.82
C HIS A 133 7.22 -0.41 -16.85
N ILE A 134 8.43 -0.55 -16.31
CA ILE A 134 9.44 0.52 -16.34
C ILE A 134 9.74 0.96 -17.77
N ARG A 135 9.90 0.00 -18.71
CA ARG A 135 10.14 0.30 -20.13
C ARG A 135 8.97 1.06 -20.76
N LYS A 136 7.73 0.61 -20.50
CA LYS A 136 6.55 1.35 -20.97
C LYS A 136 6.51 2.78 -20.42
N CYS A 137 6.86 2.99 -19.16
CA CYS A 137 6.95 4.32 -18.56
C CYS A 137 8.00 5.19 -19.26
N SER A 138 9.18 4.67 -19.59
CA SER A 138 10.22 5.43 -20.29
C SER A 138 9.83 5.77 -21.74
N GLU A 139 9.06 4.91 -22.40
CA GLU A 139 8.61 5.15 -23.78
C GLU A 139 7.50 6.21 -23.86
N MET A 140 6.73 6.42 -22.78
CA MET A 140 5.66 7.44 -22.72
C MET A 140 6.18 8.86 -22.47
N THR A 141 7.45 9.01 -22.11
CA THR A 141 8.11 10.31 -21.84
C THR A 141 8.75 10.95 -23.08
N HIS A 142 8.42 10.46 -24.29
CA HIS A 142 8.85 11.01 -25.58
C HIS A 142 7.65 11.38 -26.46
#